data_AF-R7ZCU5-F1
#
_entry.id   AF-R7ZCU5-F1
#
_cell.length_a   1.000
_cell.length_b   1.000
_cell.length_c   1.000
_cell.angle_alpha   90.00
_cell.angle_beta   90.00
_cell.angle_gamma   90.00
#
_symmetry.space_group_name_H-M   'P 1'
#
loop_
_entity.id
_entity.type
_entity.pdbx_description
1 polymer ?
#
loop_
_entity_poly.entity_id
_entity_poly.type
_entity_poly.pdbx_seq_one_letter_code
_entity_poly.pdbx_strand_id
1 'polypeptide(L)'
;MNEETQEFMIMGEDGKEQKCRVVFTFDAEEKSYVLFSLIDAEGHEIPGDISAMTFDYDDNNGDMTNLQPVDTEAEWEMINEVVLTLLEEFEEEPQLITVTDEEGNDQVCEVIHTFALEQFGKSYVLYVPATDEPFEERDIFAAQYVPGKDGIIEELLPIETDEEWTVVEDVLNEL
;
A
#
# COMPACT_ATOMS: atom_id res chain seq x y z
N MET A 1 -6.66 -10.03 -12.51
CA MET A 1 -7.00 -11.44 -12.19
C MET A 1 -7.79 -11.37 -10.89
N ASN A 2 -8.82 -12.19 -10.70
CA ASN A 2 -9.65 -12.06 -9.49
C ASN A 2 -8.79 -12.42 -8.26
N GLU A 3 -8.35 -11.40 -7.53
CA GLU A 3 -7.80 -11.54 -6.19
C GLU A 3 -8.98 -11.91 -5.28
N GLU A 4 -9.27 -13.20 -5.15
CA GLU A 4 -10.14 -13.66 -4.08
C GLU A 4 -9.39 -13.42 -2.77
N THR A 5 -9.64 -12.27 -2.15
CA THR A 5 -9.12 -11.92 -0.83
C THR A 5 -9.68 -12.90 0.18
N GLN A 6 -8.87 -13.89 0.56
CA GLN A 6 -9.27 -14.91 1.51
C GLN A 6 -9.21 -14.31 2.92
N GLU A 7 -10.37 -14.22 3.59
CA GLU A 7 -10.48 -13.72 4.96
C GLU A 7 -10.80 -14.88 5.90
N PHE A 8 -10.20 -14.88 7.08
CA PHE A 8 -10.47 -15.87 8.12
C PHE A 8 -10.51 -15.21 9.50
N MET A 9 -11.11 -15.91 10.47
CA MET A 9 -11.19 -15.44 11.85
C MET A 9 -10.25 -16.29 12.71
N ILE A 10 -9.36 -15.62 13.43
CA ILE A 10 -8.53 -16.26 14.46
C ILE A 10 -8.99 -15.82 15.84
N MET A 11 -8.67 -16.64 16.84
CA MET A 11 -8.82 -16.25 18.23
C MET A 11 -7.54 -15.55 18.65
N GLY A 12 -7.60 -14.24 18.87
CA GLY A 12 -6.48 -13.47 19.39
C GLY A 12 -6.09 -13.91 20.81
N GLU A 13 -4.92 -13.51 21.27
CA GLU A 13 -4.37 -13.92 22.57
C GLU A 13 -5.24 -13.49 23.77
N ASP A 14 -6.06 -12.45 23.62
CA ASP A 14 -7.05 -11.99 24.62
C ASP A 14 -8.35 -12.82 24.62
N GLY A 15 -8.46 -13.84 23.76
CA GLY A 15 -9.65 -14.67 23.58
C GLY A 15 -10.77 -13.99 22.77
N LYS A 16 -10.45 -12.88 22.09
CA LYS A 16 -11.37 -12.18 21.17
C LYS A 16 -11.20 -12.68 19.75
N GLU A 17 -12.31 -12.74 19.02
CA GLU A 17 -12.30 -13.04 17.59
C GLU A 17 -11.68 -11.85 16.85
N GLN A 18 -10.58 -12.11 16.15
CA GLN A 18 -9.84 -11.14 15.35
C GLN A 18 -10.00 -11.55 13.89
N LYS A 19 -10.49 -10.63 13.06
CA LYS A 19 -10.60 -10.85 11.61
C LYS A 19 -9.24 -10.61 10.97
N CYS A 20 -8.87 -11.51 10.06
CA CYS A 20 -7.60 -11.49 9.35
C CYS A 20 -7.84 -11.64 7.86
N ARG A 21 -6.99 -10.98 7.07
CA ARG A 21 -6.98 -11.11 5.62
C ARG A 21 -5.67 -11.73 5.18
N VAL A 22 -5.77 -12.79 4.38
CA VAL A 22 -4.63 -13.44 3.74
C VAL A 22 -4.01 -12.45 2.75
N VAL A 23 -2.73 -12.16 2.97
CA VAL A 23 -1.88 -11.37 2.08
C VAL A 23 -1.21 -12.31 1.08
N PHE A 24 -0.60 -13.39 1.57
CA PHE A 24 0.14 -14.33 0.73
C PHE A 24 0.28 -15.70 1.39
N THR A 25 0.49 -16.74 0.61
CA THR A 25 0.72 -18.11 1.10
C THR A 25 1.85 -18.76 0.34
N PHE A 26 2.74 -19.47 1.04
CA PHE A 26 3.86 -20.17 0.42
C PHE A 26 4.21 -21.46 1.17
N ASP A 27 4.82 -22.39 0.46
CA ASP A 27 5.27 -23.67 1.01
C ASP A 27 6.79 -23.66 1.17
N ALA A 28 7.29 -24.02 2.36
CA ALA A 28 8.72 -24.10 2.63
C ALA A 28 9.09 -25.25 3.58
N GLU A 29 10.23 -25.88 3.27
CA GLU A 29 10.80 -27.07 3.92
C GLU A 29 9.90 -28.31 3.90
N GLU A 30 8.71 -28.24 4.49
CA GLU A 30 7.65 -29.25 4.53
C GLU A 30 6.33 -28.71 5.13
N LYS A 31 6.26 -27.39 5.37
CA LYS A 31 5.12 -26.69 5.97
C LYS A 31 4.60 -25.61 5.04
N SER A 32 3.33 -25.32 5.13
CA SER A 32 2.72 -24.19 4.44
C SER A 32 2.58 -23.02 5.41
N TYR A 33 2.94 -21.83 4.94
CA TYR A 33 2.92 -20.58 5.69
C TYR A 33 1.90 -19.64 5.07
N VAL A 34 1.12 -19.00 5.90
CA VAL A 34 0.16 -17.96 5.53
C VAL A 34 0.58 -16.64 6.18
N LEU A 35 0.75 -15.62 5.35
CA LEU A 35 0.94 -14.24 5.75
C LEU A 35 -0.42 -13.56 5.76
N PHE A 36 -0.74 -12.87 6.84
CA PHE A 36 -2.02 -12.19 6.98
C PHE A 36 -1.87 -10.86 7.73
N SER A 37 -2.72 -9.91 7.37
CA SER A 37 -2.86 -8.64 8.09
C SER A 37 -4.07 -8.69 9.02
N LEU A 38 -3.93 -8.06 10.19
CA LEU A 38 -5.03 -7.86 11.12
C LEU A 38 -5.96 -6.77 10.60
N ILE A 39 -7.25 -7.03 10.67
CA ILE A 39 -8.29 -6.06 10.32
C ILE A 39 -8.81 -5.41 11.60
N ASP A 40 -8.83 -4.09 11.68
CA ASP A 40 -9.35 -3.39 12.84
C ASP A 40 -10.89 -3.48 12.96
N ALA A 41 -11.47 -2.91 14.02
CA ALA A 41 -12.91 -2.97 14.26
C ALA A 41 -13.75 -2.26 13.16
N GLU A 42 -13.15 -1.33 12.42
CA GLU A 42 -13.74 -0.60 11.31
C GLU A 42 -13.60 -1.33 9.97
N GLY A 43 -12.83 -2.43 9.93
CA GLY A 43 -12.64 -3.21 8.72
C GLY A 43 -11.43 -2.78 7.89
N HIS A 44 -10.58 -1.87 8.38
CA HIS A 44 -9.35 -1.48 7.70
C HIS A 44 -8.19 -2.41 8.06
N GLU A 45 -7.36 -2.68 7.05
CA GLU A 45 -6.11 -3.41 7.24
C GLU A 45 -5.13 -2.51 8.01
N ILE A 46 -4.45 -3.07 9.00
CA ILE A 46 -3.45 -2.33 9.77
C ILE A 46 -2.12 -2.41 8.98
N PRO A 47 -1.65 -1.31 8.37
CA PRO A 47 -0.42 -1.32 7.59
C PRO A 47 0.79 -1.58 8.50
N GLY A 48 1.68 -2.46 8.08
CA GLY A 48 2.91 -2.79 8.81
C GLY A 48 2.79 -3.88 9.89
N ASP A 49 1.59 -4.40 10.17
CA ASP A 49 1.36 -5.47 11.14
C ASP A 49 1.09 -6.81 10.41
N ILE A 50 2.07 -7.29 9.65
CA ILE A 50 1.99 -8.59 8.98
C ILE A 50 2.32 -9.68 9.99
N SER A 51 1.36 -10.57 10.22
CA SER A 51 1.52 -11.77 11.04
C SER A 51 1.64 -13.01 10.16
N ALA A 52 2.25 -14.06 10.70
CA ALA A 52 2.45 -15.32 9.99
C ALA A 52 2.05 -16.52 10.85
N MET A 53 1.43 -17.51 10.21
CA MET A 53 1.06 -18.79 10.82
C MET A 53 1.37 -19.92 9.85
N THR A 54 1.61 -21.13 10.38
CA THR A 54 1.64 -22.34 9.55
C THR A 54 0.23 -22.91 9.43
N PHE A 55 -0.08 -23.52 8.31
CA PHE A 55 -1.37 -24.18 8.09
C PHE A 55 -1.20 -25.52 7.36
N ASP A 56 -2.23 -26.36 7.43
CA ASP A 56 -2.39 -27.56 6.62
C ASP A 56 -3.52 -27.35 5.59
N TYR A 57 -3.40 -27.99 4.43
CA TYR A 57 -4.49 -28.00 3.45
C TYR A 57 -5.50 -29.09 3.78
N ASP A 58 -6.77 -28.73 3.83
CA ASP A 58 -7.84 -29.73 3.82
C ASP A 58 -7.98 -30.32 2.40
N ASP A 59 -7.64 -31.60 2.24
CA ASP A 59 -7.68 -32.32 0.96
C ASP A 59 -9.10 -32.39 0.34
N ASN A 60 -10.17 -32.12 1.11
CA ASN A 60 -11.55 -32.18 0.61
C ASN A 60 -12.07 -30.84 0.08
N ASN A 61 -11.70 -29.71 0.69
CA ASN A 61 -12.23 -28.39 0.35
C ASN A 61 -11.17 -27.39 -0.11
N GLY A 62 -9.88 -27.69 0.05
CA GLY A 62 -8.78 -26.76 -0.21
C GLY A 62 -8.68 -25.62 0.81
N ASP A 63 -9.35 -25.76 1.96
CA ASP A 63 -9.39 -24.75 3.01
C ASP A 63 -8.15 -24.84 3.92
N MET A 64 -7.74 -23.71 4.49
CA MET A 64 -6.62 -23.66 5.45
C MET A 64 -7.10 -24.18 6.80
N THR A 65 -6.52 -25.28 7.26
CA THR A 65 -6.81 -25.85 8.57
C THR A 65 -5.56 -25.91 9.44
N ASN A 66 -5.73 -26.27 10.72
CA ASN A 66 -4.64 -26.44 11.67
C ASN A 66 -3.66 -25.25 11.74
N LEU A 67 -4.18 -24.04 11.91
CA LEU A 67 -3.36 -22.84 12.05
C LEU A 67 -2.51 -22.92 13.33
N GLN A 68 -1.19 -22.81 13.19
CA GLN A 68 -0.25 -22.77 14.31
C GLN A 68 0.62 -21.50 14.26
N PRO A 69 0.90 -20.86 15.40
CA PRO A 69 1.79 -19.71 15.45
C PRO A 69 3.21 -20.08 15.04
N VAL A 70 3.90 -19.11 14.44
CA VAL A 70 5.32 -19.21 14.13
C VAL A 70 6.12 -18.66 15.31
N ASP A 71 6.80 -19.55 16.04
CA ASP A 71 7.54 -19.21 17.26
C ASP A 71 9.06 -19.29 17.10
N THR A 72 9.57 -19.71 15.93
CA THR A 72 11.01 -19.88 15.72
C THR A 72 11.63 -18.75 14.92
N GLU A 73 12.80 -18.28 15.37
CA GLU A 73 13.56 -17.23 14.67
C GLU A 73 13.90 -17.65 13.23
N ALA A 74 14.19 -18.92 12.98
CA ALA A 74 14.51 -19.42 11.64
C ALA A 74 13.33 -19.33 10.66
N GLU A 75 12.11 -19.63 11.14
CA GLU A 75 10.90 -19.44 10.34
C GLU A 75 10.65 -17.95 10.09
N TRP A 76 10.85 -17.10 11.09
CA TRP A 76 10.72 -15.64 10.95
C TRP A 76 11.72 -15.02 9.98
N GLU A 77 12.98 -15.45 9.98
CA GLU A 77 13.98 -15.00 9.01
C GLU A 77 13.53 -15.33 7.58
N MET A 78 13.02 -16.54 7.35
CA MET A 78 12.49 -16.95 6.04
C MET A 78 11.24 -16.13 5.65
N ILE A 79 10.31 -15.95 6.58
CA ILE A 79 9.10 -15.14 6.37
C ILE A 79 9.49 -13.71 6.04
N ASN A 80 10.44 -13.13 6.76
CA ASN A 80 10.89 -11.78 6.52
C ASN A 80 11.52 -11.63 5.14
N GLU A 81 12.33 -12.58 4.68
CA GLU A 81 12.86 -12.57 3.30
C GLU A 81 11.73 -12.63 2.26
N VAL A 82 10.71 -13.47 2.48
CA VAL A 82 9.54 -13.55 1.60
C VAL A 82 8.74 -12.24 1.65
N VAL A 83 8.48 -11.70 2.83
CA VAL A 83 7.78 -10.42 3.02
C VAL A 83 8.54 -9.28 2.38
N LEU A 84 9.87 -9.20 2.53
CA LEU A 84 10.68 -8.18 1.89
C LEU A 84 10.65 -8.33 0.37
N THR A 85 10.73 -9.54 -0.17
CA THR A 85 10.61 -9.75 -1.62
C THR A 85 9.23 -9.36 -2.12
N LEU A 86 8.17 -9.70 -1.38
CA LEU A 86 6.80 -9.32 -1.70
C LEU A 86 6.61 -7.82 -1.57
N LEU A 87 7.13 -7.18 -0.52
CA LEU A 87 7.11 -5.73 -0.37
C LEU A 87 7.93 -5.08 -1.48
N GLU A 88 9.03 -5.64 -1.96
CA GLU A 88 9.71 -5.13 -3.16
C GLU A 88 8.86 -5.29 -4.43
N GLU A 89 7.98 -6.30 -4.49
CA GLU A 89 7.00 -6.50 -5.58
C GLU A 89 5.69 -5.69 -5.42
N PHE A 90 5.35 -5.25 -4.20
CA PHE A 90 4.10 -4.59 -3.82
C PHE A 90 4.28 -3.16 -3.27
N GLU A 91 5.50 -2.74 -2.95
CA GLU A 91 5.90 -1.34 -2.92
C GLU A 91 5.72 -0.89 -4.36
N GLU A 92 4.59 -0.24 -4.62
CA GLU A 92 4.42 0.58 -5.81
C GLU A 92 5.71 1.38 -5.92
N GLU A 93 6.55 1.07 -6.92
CA GLU A 93 7.76 1.82 -7.20
C GLU A 93 7.38 3.29 -7.09
N PRO A 94 8.06 4.10 -6.25
CA PRO A 94 7.65 5.48 -6.01
C PRO A 94 7.43 6.12 -7.36
N GLN A 95 6.20 6.54 -7.64
CA GLN A 95 5.85 6.98 -8.99
C GLN A 95 6.62 8.27 -9.26
N LEU A 96 7.73 8.16 -9.98
CA LEU A 96 8.60 9.28 -10.29
C LEU A 96 8.08 10.01 -11.53
N ILE A 97 7.83 11.30 -11.37
CA ILE A 97 7.45 12.19 -12.47
C ILE A 97 8.57 13.20 -12.73
N THR A 98 8.70 13.60 -14.00
CA THR A 98 9.58 14.71 -14.37
C THR A 98 8.73 15.96 -14.50
N VAL A 99 8.99 16.95 -13.65
CA VAL A 99 8.32 18.24 -13.66
C VAL A 99 9.29 19.27 -14.21
N THR A 100 8.90 19.98 -15.26
CA THR A 100 9.67 21.10 -15.79
C THR A 100 9.21 22.39 -15.11
N ASP A 101 10.11 23.07 -14.42
CA ASP A 101 9.85 24.35 -13.74
C ASP A 101 9.79 25.54 -14.73
N GLU A 102 9.34 26.71 -14.28
CA GLU A 102 9.32 27.98 -15.04
C GLU A 102 10.68 28.38 -15.63
N GLU A 103 11.79 27.95 -15.02
CA GLU A 103 13.15 28.17 -15.55
C GLU A 103 13.53 27.21 -16.70
N GLY A 104 12.70 26.21 -17.01
CA GLY A 104 12.96 25.18 -18.01
C GLY A 104 13.91 24.09 -17.53
N ASN A 105 14.08 23.95 -16.21
CA ASN A 105 14.85 22.87 -15.60
C ASN A 105 13.92 21.68 -15.31
N ASP A 106 14.35 20.49 -15.68
CA ASP A 106 13.66 19.25 -15.35
C ASP A 106 14.05 18.80 -13.94
N GLN A 107 13.07 18.73 -13.05
CA GLN A 107 13.20 18.21 -11.69
C GLN A 107 12.47 16.87 -11.60
N VAL A 108 13.15 15.87 -11.03
CA VAL A 108 12.51 14.59 -10.71
C VAL A 108 11.77 14.74 -9.38
N CYS A 109 10.50 14.39 -9.38
CA CYS A 109 9.63 14.44 -8.22
C CYS A 109 9.02 13.06 -7.96
N GLU A 110 8.79 12.76 -6.71
CA GLU A 110 8.12 11.56 -6.23
C GLU A 110 6.65 11.86 -5.94
N VAL A 111 5.75 11.10 -6.54
CA VAL A 111 4.31 11.19 -6.30
C VAL A 111 4.01 10.57 -4.95
N ILE A 112 3.40 11.36 -4.07
CA ILE A 112 2.98 10.95 -2.73
C ILE A 112 1.56 10.38 -2.76
N HIS A 113 0.66 11.04 -3.50
CA HIS A 113 -0.72 10.62 -3.58
C HIS A 113 -1.39 11.14 -4.86
N THR A 114 -2.32 10.35 -5.41
CA THR A 114 -3.16 10.78 -6.54
C THR A 114 -4.63 10.57 -6.20
N PHE A 115 -5.46 11.56 -6.49
CA PHE A 115 -6.89 11.50 -6.21
C PHE A 115 -7.69 12.21 -7.29
N ALA A 116 -8.91 11.77 -7.52
CA ALA A 116 -9.83 12.39 -8.47
C ALA A 116 -10.96 13.09 -7.72
N LEU A 117 -11.16 14.38 -8.00
CA LEU A 117 -12.27 15.14 -7.43
C LEU A 117 -13.44 15.11 -8.40
N GLU A 118 -14.42 14.26 -8.13
CA GLU A 118 -15.64 14.13 -8.95
C GLU A 118 -16.41 15.46 -9.06
N GLN A 119 -16.34 16.32 -8.03
CA GLN A 119 -16.96 17.64 -8.04
C GLN A 119 -16.42 18.57 -9.14
N PHE A 120 -15.14 18.42 -9.47
CA PHE A 120 -14.47 19.18 -10.54
C PHE A 120 -14.32 18.36 -11.83
N GLY A 121 -14.48 17.04 -11.75
CA GLY A 121 -14.23 16.13 -12.86
C GLY A 121 -12.76 16.12 -13.29
N LYS A 122 -11.85 16.36 -12.34
CA LYS A 122 -10.41 16.52 -12.56
C LYS A 122 -9.62 15.63 -11.60
N SER A 123 -8.41 15.27 -12.00
CA SER A 123 -7.48 14.49 -11.18
C SER A 123 -6.35 15.37 -10.67
N TYR A 124 -5.93 15.13 -9.43
CA TYR A 124 -4.94 15.90 -8.69
C TYR A 124 -3.86 14.96 -8.16
N VAL A 125 -2.63 15.47 -8.16
CA VAL A 125 -1.44 14.74 -7.72
C VAL A 125 -0.69 15.59 -6.70
N LEU A 126 -0.30 14.94 -5.61
CA LEU A 126 0.62 15.46 -4.62
C LEU A 126 1.99 14.85 -4.87
N TYR A 127 3.02 15.68 -4.93
CA TYR A 127 4.38 15.23 -5.20
C TYR A 127 5.39 16.07 -4.43
N VAL A 128 6.54 15.47 -4.13
CA VAL A 128 7.69 16.13 -3.49
C VAL A 128 8.92 16.00 -4.37
N PRO A 129 9.89 16.93 -4.28
CA PRO A 129 11.14 16.78 -5.01
C PRO A 129 11.89 15.54 -4.52
N ALA A 130 12.37 14.71 -5.45
CA ALA A 130 13.15 13.51 -5.14
C ALA A 130 14.59 13.90 -4.79
N THR A 131 14.80 14.44 -3.59
CA THR A 131 16.11 14.84 -3.05
C THR A 131 16.55 13.90 -1.91
N ASP A 132 17.80 14.02 -1.48
CA ASP A 132 18.35 13.26 -0.33
C ASP A 132 17.92 13.86 1.03
N GLU A 133 17.12 14.93 1.01
CA GLU A 133 16.66 15.61 2.22
C GLU A 133 15.55 14.79 2.91
N PRO A 134 15.42 14.86 4.25
CA PRO A 134 14.34 14.17 4.94
C PRO A 134 12.98 14.71 4.49
N PHE A 135 11.99 13.83 4.38
CA PHE A 135 10.64 14.17 3.88
C PHE A 135 10.00 15.35 4.63
N GLU A 136 10.20 15.45 5.95
CA GLU A 136 9.69 16.54 6.79
C GLU A 136 10.25 17.93 6.43
N GLU A 137 11.39 17.99 5.72
CA GLU A 137 12.00 19.23 5.25
C GLU A 137 11.67 19.53 3.78
N ARG A 138 10.97 18.63 3.08
CA ARG A 138 10.59 18.82 1.68
C ARG A 138 9.27 19.58 1.56
N ASP A 139 9.21 20.52 0.62
CA ASP A 139 7.96 21.17 0.25
C ASP A 139 7.08 20.21 -0.57
N ILE A 140 5.83 20.02 -0.12
CA ILE A 140 4.83 19.24 -0.85
C ILE A 140 4.18 20.16 -1.90
N PHE A 141 4.18 19.71 -3.14
CA PHE A 141 3.56 20.39 -4.27
C PHE A 141 2.30 19.67 -4.70
N ALA A 142 1.35 20.44 -5.22
CA ALA A 142 0.10 19.93 -5.77
C ALA A 142 -0.11 20.46 -7.19
N ALA A 143 -0.51 19.58 -8.09
CA ALA A 143 -0.90 19.94 -9.44
C ALA A 143 -2.12 19.13 -9.89
N GLN A 144 -2.86 19.67 -10.85
CA GLN A 144 -3.81 18.89 -11.62
C GLN A 144 -3.02 18.01 -12.60
N TYR A 145 -3.48 16.80 -12.88
CA TYR A 145 -2.88 15.95 -13.91
C TYR A 145 -3.89 15.38 -14.88
N VAL A 146 -3.43 15.08 -16.09
CA VAL A 146 -4.20 14.33 -17.09
C VAL A 146 -3.76 12.86 -17.03
N PRO A 147 -4.65 11.93 -16.60
CA PRO A 147 -4.34 10.52 -16.61
C PRO A 147 -4.22 10.03 -18.06
N GLY A 148 -3.04 9.53 -18.40
CA GLY A 148 -2.73 8.89 -19.66
C GLY A 148 -3.16 7.43 -19.70
N LYS A 149 -2.64 6.73 -20.71
CA LYS A 149 -2.90 5.30 -20.91
C LYS A 149 -2.15 4.49 -19.85
N ASP A 150 -2.86 3.59 -19.16
CA ASP A 150 -2.31 2.77 -18.06
C ASP A 150 -2.03 3.56 -16.75
N GLY A 151 -2.70 4.69 -16.53
CA GLY A 151 -2.64 5.41 -15.24
C GLY A 151 -1.43 6.34 -15.07
N ILE A 152 -0.56 6.43 -16.08
CA ILE A 152 0.57 7.35 -16.11
C ILE A 152 0.11 8.81 -16.14
N ILE A 153 0.89 9.72 -15.54
CA ILE A 153 0.66 11.17 -15.65
C ILE A 153 1.16 11.64 -17.02
N GLU A 154 0.24 12.06 -17.90
CA GLU A 154 0.60 12.52 -19.26
C GLU A 154 1.00 14.00 -19.27
N GLU A 155 0.29 14.83 -18.52
CA GLU A 155 0.52 16.27 -18.43
C GLU A 155 0.16 16.79 -17.04
N LEU A 156 0.97 17.71 -16.52
CA LEU A 156 0.72 18.45 -15.28
C LEU A 156 0.21 19.84 -15.60
N LEU A 157 -0.84 20.24 -14.89
CA LEU A 157 -1.54 21.50 -15.04
C LEU A 157 -1.57 22.21 -13.68
N PRO A 158 -1.34 23.53 -13.65
CA PRO A 158 -1.44 24.29 -12.41
C PRO A 158 -2.89 24.34 -11.91
N ILE A 159 -3.05 24.40 -10.60
CA ILE A 159 -4.37 24.59 -9.96
C ILE A 159 -4.70 26.09 -9.99
N GLU A 160 -5.79 26.44 -10.69
CA GLU A 160 -6.13 27.84 -10.99
C GLU A 160 -7.10 28.46 -9.97
N THR A 161 -7.81 27.67 -9.17
CA THR A 161 -8.88 28.18 -8.30
C THR A 161 -8.66 27.90 -6.81
N ASP A 162 -9.01 28.87 -5.96
CA ASP A 162 -8.96 28.73 -4.50
C ASP A 162 -9.84 27.60 -3.96
N GLU A 163 -10.95 27.29 -4.64
CA GLU A 163 -11.85 26.20 -4.25
C GLU A 163 -11.19 24.83 -4.45
N GLU A 164 -10.44 24.65 -5.55
CA GLU A 164 -9.63 23.45 -5.75
C GLU A 164 -8.52 23.35 -4.70
N TRP A 165 -7.82 24.46 -4.41
CA TRP A 165 -6.79 24.51 -3.37
C TRP A 165 -7.33 24.14 -1.99
N THR A 166 -8.51 24.63 -1.63
CA THR A 166 -9.16 24.32 -0.33
C THR A 166 -9.34 22.81 -0.16
N VAL A 167 -9.75 22.10 -1.21
CA VAL A 167 -9.96 20.64 -1.15
C VAL A 167 -8.63 19.90 -1.13
N VAL A 168 -7.66 20.36 -1.91
CA VAL A 168 -6.30 19.76 -1.92
C VAL A 168 -5.63 19.91 -0.56
N GLU A 169 -5.79 21.06 0.10
CA GLU A 169 -5.31 21.27 1.47
C GLU A 169 -6.02 20.36 2.47
N ASP A 170 -7.32 20.11 2.31
CA ASP A 170 -8.08 19.18 3.16
C ASP A 170 -7.50 17.76 3.05
N VAL A 171 -7.33 17.27 1.82
CA VAL A 171 -6.70 15.96 1.54
C VAL A 171 -5.28 15.90 2.10
N LEU A 172 -4.50 16.98 1.94
CA LEU A 172 -3.14 17.05 2.47
C LEU A 172 -3.10 16.96 4.01
N ASN A 173 -4.09 17.53 4.71
CA ASN A 173 -4.18 17.45 6.17
C ASN A 173 -4.71 16.09 6.69
N GLU A 174 -5.34 15.29 5.83
CA GLU A 174 -5.80 13.94 6.14
C GLU A 174 -4.73 12.86 5.90
N LEU A 175 -3.62 13.20 5.22
CA LEU A 175 -2.42 12.36 5.05
C LEU A 175 -1.57 12.34 6.33
#